data_AF-A0A966N799-F1
#
_entry.id   AF-A0A966N799-F1
#
_cell.length_a   1.000
_cell.length_b   1.000
_cell.length_c   1.000
_cell.angle_alpha   90.00
_cell.angle_beta   90.00
_cell.angle_gamma   90.00
#
_symmetry.space_group_name_H-M   'P 1'
#
loop_
_entity.id
_entity.type
_entity.pdbx_description
1 polymer ?
#
loop_
_entity_poly.entity_id
_entity_poly.type
_entity_poly.pdbx_seq_one_letter_code
_entity_poly.pdbx_strand_id
1 'polypeptide(L)'
;MQTPTPDRRPSSITSSQALGQAICQVLGLDGNKISKMTIELNPGEVASIQVVHCLSELDAKGIVEAISKYTLEPKSCAVSEVEGK
;
A
#
# COMPACT_ATOMS: atom_id res chain seq x y z
N MET A 1 38.41 22.47 7.84
CA MET A 1 38.06 22.39 6.41
C MET A 1 37.09 21.21 6.26
N GLN A 2 35.78 21.45 6.27
CA GLN A 2 34.79 20.39 6.05
C GLN A 2 34.63 20.18 4.54
N THR A 3 34.92 18.97 4.08
CA THR A 3 34.63 18.55 2.70
C THR A 3 33.12 18.52 2.49
N PRO A 4 32.58 19.17 1.45
CA PRO A 4 31.15 19.08 1.16
C PRO A 4 30.82 17.64 0.74
N THR A 5 29.90 17.02 1.46
CA THR A 5 29.29 15.74 1.09
C THR A 5 28.68 15.90 -0.30
N PRO A 6 28.95 14.99 -1.27
CA PRO A 6 28.35 15.09 -2.58
C PRO A 6 26.84 14.99 -2.43
N ASP A 7 26.16 16.03 -2.93
CA ASP A 7 24.72 16.13 -3.08
C ASP A 7 24.27 14.98 -3.99
N ARG A 8 23.89 13.86 -3.37
CA ARG A 8 23.40 12.64 -4.04
C ARG A 8 21.98 12.86 -4.54
N ARG A 9 21.72 13.98 -5.22
CA ARG A 9 20.48 14.17 -5.97
C ARG A 9 20.51 13.15 -7.10
N PRO A 10 19.51 12.25 -7.21
CA PRO A 10 19.44 11.31 -8.32
C PRO A 10 19.39 12.12 -9.61
N SER A 11 20.48 12.06 -10.35
CA SER A 11 20.67 12.71 -11.64
C SER A 11 19.57 12.22 -12.59
N SER A 12 18.67 13.11 -12.98
CA SER A 12 17.68 12.97 -14.06
C SER A 12 17.05 11.57 -14.15
N ILE A 13 15.88 11.40 -13.55
CA ILE A 13 15.05 10.22 -13.81
C ILE A 13 14.56 10.32 -15.26
N THR A 14 15.23 9.60 -16.16
CA THR A 14 15.00 9.65 -17.62
C THR A 14 13.96 8.64 -18.11
N SER A 15 13.42 7.80 -17.22
CA SER A 15 12.46 6.74 -17.57
C SER A 15 11.50 6.45 -16.41
N SER A 16 10.27 6.06 -16.75
CA SER A 16 9.26 5.56 -15.80
C SER A 16 9.78 4.37 -14.97
N GLN A 17 10.64 3.53 -15.55
CA GLN A 17 11.27 2.42 -14.83
C GLN A 17 12.24 2.92 -13.75
N ALA A 18 13.06 3.92 -14.06
CA ALA A 18 13.98 4.52 -13.10
C ALA A 18 13.22 5.23 -11.96
N LEU A 19 12.08 5.87 -12.29
CA LEU A 19 11.19 6.46 -11.30
C LEU A 19 10.64 5.39 -10.34
N GLY A 20 10.11 4.30 -10.90
CA GLY A 20 9.59 3.19 -10.11
C GLY A 20 10.63 2.58 -9.18
N GLN A 21 11.86 2.35 -9.67
CA GLN A 21 12.95 1.83 -8.84
C GLN A 21 13.34 2.78 -7.71
N ALA A 22 13.42 4.09 -7.98
CA ALA A 22 13.72 5.08 -6.95
C ALA A 22 12.64 5.11 -5.86
N ILE A 23 11.37 5.04 -6.25
CA ILE A 23 10.25 4.97 -5.29
C ILE A 23 10.34 3.71 -4.44
N CYS A 24 10.60 2.53 -5.05
CA CYS A 24 10.78 1.30 -4.29
C CYS A 24 11.91 1.43 -3.27
N GLN A 25 13.03 2.03 -3.64
CA GLN A 25 14.17 2.23 -2.75
C GLN A 25 13.84 3.18 -1.59
N VAL A 26 13.16 4.29 -1.86
CA VAL A 26 12.79 5.29 -0.83
C VAL A 26 11.75 4.74 0.14
N LEU A 27 10.77 3.98 -0.36
CA LEU A 27 9.69 3.41 0.45
C LEU A 27 10.04 2.04 1.07
N GLY A 28 11.23 1.49 0.78
CA GLY A 28 11.64 0.18 1.27
C GLY A 28 10.81 -0.99 0.70
N LEU A 29 10.27 -0.83 -0.51
CA LEU A 29 9.48 -1.85 -1.18
C LEU A 29 10.39 -2.80 -1.97
N ASP A 30 10.08 -4.10 -1.92
CA ASP A 30 10.72 -5.11 -2.76
C ASP A 30 10.13 -5.05 -4.18
N GLY A 31 10.87 -4.49 -5.12
CA GLY A 31 10.46 -4.36 -6.51
C GLY A 31 10.08 -5.69 -7.20
N ASN A 32 10.60 -6.82 -6.72
CA ASN A 32 10.27 -8.14 -7.29
C ASN A 32 8.86 -8.62 -6.90
N LYS A 33 8.28 -8.04 -5.84
CA LYS A 33 6.92 -8.37 -5.39
C LYS A 33 5.87 -7.44 -5.98
N ILE A 34 6.28 -6.41 -6.71
CA ILE A 34 5.39 -5.43 -7.32
C ILE A 34 4.98 -5.92 -8.72
N SER A 35 3.68 -6.08 -8.91
CA SER A 35 3.09 -6.39 -10.22
C SER A 35 2.87 -5.12 -11.05
N LYS A 36 2.41 -4.06 -10.39
CA LYS A 36 2.06 -2.78 -11.02
C LYS A 36 2.26 -1.64 -10.04
N MET A 37 2.76 -0.51 -10.55
CA MET A 37 2.82 0.76 -9.82
C MET A 37 2.15 1.85 -10.67
N THR A 38 1.23 2.59 -10.07
CA THR A 38 0.59 3.76 -10.67
C THR A 38 1.03 4.99 -9.88
N ILE A 39 1.49 6.03 -10.58
CA ILE A 39 1.96 7.28 -9.98
C ILE A 39 1.18 8.41 -10.63
N GLU A 40 0.45 9.16 -9.81
CA GLU A 40 -0.30 10.33 -10.25
C GLU A 40 0.36 11.58 -9.69
N LEU A 41 0.75 12.48 -10.59
CA LEU A 41 1.42 13.74 -10.28
C LEU A 41 0.58 14.88 -10.88
N ASN A 42 -0.27 15.48 -10.05
CA ASN A 42 -1.06 16.64 -10.43
C ASN A 42 -0.44 17.92 -9.85
N PRO A 43 -0.31 19.00 -10.64
CA PRO A 43 0.21 20.27 -10.15
C PRO A 43 -0.65 20.81 -8.99
N GLY A 44 0.00 21.15 -7.87
CA GLY A 44 -0.68 21.71 -6.70
C GLY A 44 -1.32 20.65 -5.78
N GLU A 45 -1.24 19.36 -6.11
CA GLU A 45 -1.74 18.27 -5.28
C GLU A 45 -0.58 17.41 -4.74
N VAL A 46 -0.89 16.65 -3.68
CA VAL A 46 0.04 15.64 -3.17
C VAL A 46 0.12 14.49 -4.16
N ALA A 47 1.34 14.06 -4.48
CA ALA A 47 1.56 12.90 -5.33
C ALA A 47 0.89 11.65 -4.73
N SER A 48 0.13 10.94 -5.57
CA SER A 48 -0.48 9.66 -5.19
C SER A 48 0.29 8.50 -5.81
N ILE A 49 0.67 7.53 -4.98
CA ILE A 49 1.37 6.33 -5.42
C ILE A 49 0.55 5.12 -4.99
N GLN A 50 0.08 4.36 -5.97
CA GLN A 50 -0.62 3.10 -5.75
C GLN A 50 0.28 1.94 -6.21
N VAL A 51 0.51 0.98 -5.31
CA VAL A 51 1.34 -0.19 -5.57
C VAL A 51 0.49 -1.44 -5.46
N VAL A 52 0.57 -2.31 -6.46
CA VAL A 52 -0.10 -3.61 -6.51
C VAL A 52 0.95 -4.70 -6.40
N HIS A 53 0.82 -5.55 -5.39
CA HIS A 53 1.72 -6.69 -5.18
C HIS A 53 1.15 -7.98 -5.74
N CYS A 54 2.03 -8.82 -6.27
CA CYS A 54 1.71 -10.23 -6.48
C CYS A 54 1.70 -10.93 -5.11
N LEU A 55 0.57 -11.52 -4.74
CA LEU A 55 0.48 -12.37 -3.56
C LEU A 55 0.87 -13.80 -3.95
N SER A 56 1.73 -14.42 -3.16
CA SER A 56 1.89 -15.88 -3.24
C SER A 56 0.67 -16.58 -2.65
N GLU A 57 0.49 -17.86 -2.97
CA GLU A 57 -0.56 -18.70 -2.35
C GLU A 57 -0.40 -18.76 -0.82
N LEU A 58 0.84 -18.73 -0.33
CA LEU A 58 1.14 -18.68 1.11
C LEU A 58 0.70 -17.36 1.74
N ASP A 59 0.98 -16.23 1.09
CA ASP A 59 0.55 -14.90 1.56
C ASP A 59 -0.98 -14.80 1.57
N ALA A 60 -1.64 -15.30 0.51
CA ALA A 60 -3.08 -15.34 0.40
C ALA A 60 -3.71 -16.20 1.52
N LYS A 61 -3.13 -17.38 1.80
CA LYS A 61 -3.59 -18.24 2.89
C LYS A 61 -3.45 -17.56 4.25
N GLY A 62 -2.33 -16.88 4.51
CA GLY A 62 -2.12 -16.12 5.74
C GLY A 62 -3.14 -14.98 5.92
N ILE A 63 -3.48 -14.27 4.85
CA ILE A 63 -4.52 -13.23 4.87
C ILE A 63 -5.89 -13.84 5.18
N VAL A 64 -6.26 -14.94 4.51
CA VAL A 64 -7.52 -15.64 4.76
C VAL A 64 -7.61 -16.09 6.22
N GLU A 65 -6.57 -16.74 6.74
CA GLU A 65 -6.53 -17.18 8.14
C GLU A 65 -6.65 -16.01 9.13
N ALA A 66 -6.02 -14.86 8.83
CA ALA A 66 -6.12 -13.66 9.65
C ALA A 66 -7.54 -13.06 9.65
N ILE A 67 -8.21 -13.02 8.48
CA ILE A 67 -9.58 -12.51 8.35
C ILE A 67 -10.59 -13.46 9.01
N SER A 68 -10.42 -14.78 8.84
CA SER A 68 -11.32 -15.79 9.42
C SER A 68 -11.36 -15.76 10.94
N LYS A 69 -10.36 -15.18 11.62
CA LYS A 69 -10.38 -14.98 13.08
C LYS A 69 -11.39 -13.92 13.53
N TYR A 70 -11.81 -13.02 12.65
CA TYR A 70 -12.80 -11.99 12.95
C TYR A 70 -14.16 -12.44 12.41
N THR A 71 -14.81 -13.35 13.12
CA THR A 71 -16.23 -13.63 12.87
C THR A 71 -17.04 -12.42 13.31
N LEU A 72 -17.61 -11.69 12.35
CA LEU A 72 -18.59 -10.65 12.63
C LEU A 72 -19.87 -11.34 13.08
N GLU A 73 -20.05 -11.51 14.40
CA GLU A 73 -21.33 -11.94 14.92
C GLU A 73 -22.34 -10.79 14.72
N PRO A 74 -23.47 -11.02 14.03
CA PRO A 74 -24.53 -10.04 14.01
C PRO A 74 -24.96 -9.81 15.45
N LYS A 75 -24.85 -8.57 15.94
CA LYS A 75 -25.50 -8.20 17.20
C LYS A 75 -26.96 -8.58 17.03
N SER A 76 -27.40 -9.57 17.81
CA SER A 76 -28.81 -9.87 17.96
C SER A 76 -29.47 -8.60 18.49
N CYS A 77 -30.04 -7.80 17.58
CA CYS A 77 -31.02 -6.80 17.96
C CYS A 77 -32.23 -7.62 18.40
N ALA A 78 -32.30 -7.91 19.70
CA ALA A 78 -33.54 -8.35 20.32
C ALA A 78 -34.57 -7.25 20.03
N VAL A 79 -35.42 -7.48 19.04
CA VAL A 79 -36.62 -6.68 18.84
C VAL A 79 -37.51 -7.05 20.03
N SER A 80 -37.51 -6.22 21.06
CA SER A 80 -38.52 -6.32 22.10
C SER A 80 -39.85 -5.95 21.45
N GLU A 81 -40.66 -6.96 21.11
CA GLU A 81 -42.08 -6.77 20.80
C GLU A 81 -42.73 -6.11 22.02
N VAL A 82 -43.05 -4.82 21.88
CA VAL A 82 -43.92 -4.14 22.85
C VAL A 82 -45.34 -4.55 22.49
N GLU A 83 -45.84 -5.59 23.15
CA GLU A 83 -47.24 -6.01 23.08
C GLU A 83 -48.13 -4.89 23.66
N GLY A 84 -48.74 -4.11 22.78
CA GLY A 84 -49.69 -3.07 23.13
C GLY A 84 -51.07 -3.66 23.38
N LYS A 85 -51.53 -3.56 24.63
CA LYS A 85 -52.93 -3.77 25.04
C LYS A 85 -53.84 -2.63 24.58
#